data_AF-A0A7C6KM23-F1
#
_entry.id   AF-A0A7C6KM23-F1
#
_cell.length_a   1.000
_cell.length_b   1.000
_cell.length_c   1.000
_cell.angle_alpha   90.00
_cell.angle_beta   90.00
_cell.angle_gamma   90.00
#
_symmetry.space_group_name_H-M   'P 1'
#
loop_
_entity.id
_entity.type
_entity.pdbx_description
1 polymer ?
#
loop_
_entity_poly.entity_id
_entity_poly.type
_entity_poly.pdbx_seq_one_letter_code
_entity_poly.pdbx_strand_id
1 'polypeptide(L)'
;MPAKALMIQGVASNVGKSVLVTALCRIFAQDGYRVAPFKAWNMALNSYVTRDGLEIGRAQGVQAEAAGVEATGDMNPFLLKPKGNMTSQVIMRGKPWADVDAGEGRRDFVNVALPVIEESLGRLRTQFDVIVIEGAGSPAEINLRDRDVANMKVAKMANAPVLLVADIDRGGALAAIVGTLALLPEDERGLVAGSVLNKFRGDFEILRPGIEILERRTGKPVVGVVPYIDEPLIDEEDSVSIERLASLEGAAAVTYAATPAVEIVVIRLPHISNFTDFDALAREPGVRLRYVREGEPLSAPPGASSPDAIIIPGTKNTISDLSYLREAGYAAEILELVRRGAQVIGICGGYQMLGRVLRDPYHTEANTEGLAGRVNGGGAPDEVPGLGLLPTETTFYPGKRTVRVRGRVIARVGWLGELAGEEISGYEIHMGRTTLVGGAAPIFQVRDDIGSQDEARGRDQDAMEASGKPVGGGDIASDHGVTFEGAVSPDGLVMGTYLHGIFDNDGFRRAFVNHLRRKKGLSPLPRMDGMSSRALRELNFDKLAALVRKGLNMDMLYRLTGVR
;
A
#
# COMPACT_ATOMS: atom_id res chain seq x y z
N MET A 1 -7.32 -11.22 -31.34
CA MET A 1 -7.27 -9.74 -31.49
C MET A 1 -6.48 -9.18 -30.32
N PRO A 2 -5.66 -8.13 -30.47
CA PRO A 2 -4.97 -7.53 -29.33
C PRO A 2 -5.99 -7.02 -28.31
N ALA A 3 -5.66 -7.12 -27.01
CA ALA A 3 -6.54 -6.64 -25.95
C ALA A 3 -6.98 -5.20 -26.21
N LYS A 4 -8.22 -4.92 -25.82
CA LYS A 4 -8.83 -3.61 -25.93
C LYS A 4 -8.66 -2.88 -24.60
N ALA A 5 -8.43 -1.57 -24.65
CA ALA A 5 -8.15 -0.78 -23.46
C ALA A 5 -9.29 0.20 -23.19
N LEU A 6 -9.58 0.44 -21.90
CA LEU A 6 -10.43 1.53 -21.44
C LEU A 6 -9.62 2.33 -20.43
N MET A 7 -9.52 3.64 -20.62
CA MET A 7 -8.74 4.48 -19.71
C MET A 7 -9.64 5.37 -18.85
N ILE A 8 -9.37 5.40 -17.55
CA ILE A 8 -10.06 6.21 -16.57
C ILE A 8 -9.12 7.32 -16.11
N GLN A 9 -9.46 8.56 -16.43
CA GLN A 9 -8.75 9.77 -15.99
C GLN A 9 -9.66 10.61 -15.13
N GLY A 10 -9.11 11.50 -14.30
CA GLY A 10 -9.90 12.31 -13.37
C GLY A 10 -9.70 13.78 -13.66
N VAL A 11 -10.71 14.62 -13.51
CA VAL A 11 -10.53 16.09 -13.66
C VAL A 11 -9.75 16.71 -12.49
N ALA A 12 -9.50 15.94 -11.43
CA ALA A 12 -8.68 16.27 -10.28
C ALA A 12 -8.12 14.99 -9.62
N SER A 13 -7.26 15.15 -8.62
CA SER A 13 -6.85 14.07 -7.72
C SER A 13 -8.01 13.65 -6.80
N ASN A 14 -8.02 12.40 -6.35
CA ASN A 14 -9.00 11.84 -5.40
C ASN A 14 -10.48 11.88 -5.83
N VAL A 15 -10.75 11.95 -7.14
CA VAL A 15 -12.11 11.83 -7.69
C VAL A 15 -12.69 10.41 -7.69
N GLY A 16 -11.94 9.43 -7.18
CA GLY A 16 -12.36 8.01 -7.09
C GLY A 16 -11.99 7.14 -8.29
N LYS A 17 -10.90 7.47 -9.01
CA LYS A 17 -10.40 6.67 -10.15
C LYS A 17 -10.08 5.23 -9.75
N SER A 18 -9.27 5.02 -8.72
CA SER A 18 -8.85 3.68 -8.27
C SER A 18 -10.06 2.82 -7.88
N VAL A 19 -11.10 3.41 -7.27
CA VAL A 19 -12.37 2.74 -6.95
C VAL A 19 -13.10 2.29 -8.22
N LEU A 20 -13.27 3.18 -9.20
CA LEU A 20 -13.92 2.85 -10.47
C LEU A 20 -13.14 1.81 -11.27
N VAL A 21 -11.81 1.92 -11.33
CA VAL A 21 -10.96 0.94 -12.01
C VAL A 21 -11.06 -0.43 -11.36
N THR A 22 -11.05 -0.50 -10.02
CA THR A 22 -11.23 -1.76 -9.27
C THR A 22 -12.61 -2.38 -9.57
N ALA A 23 -13.66 -1.56 -9.56
CA ALA A 23 -15.01 -2.02 -9.89
C ALA A 23 -15.12 -2.53 -11.33
N LEU A 24 -14.57 -1.79 -12.30
CA LEU A 24 -14.58 -2.19 -13.72
C LEU A 24 -13.77 -3.47 -13.95
N CYS A 25 -12.63 -3.63 -13.27
CA CYS A 25 -11.86 -4.88 -13.28
C CYS A 25 -12.73 -6.07 -12.85
N ARG A 26 -13.44 -5.93 -11.71
CA ARG A 26 -14.35 -6.97 -11.23
C ARG A 26 -15.54 -7.20 -12.15
N ILE A 27 -16.16 -6.14 -12.68
CA ILE A 27 -17.31 -6.21 -13.60
C ILE A 27 -16.95 -7.02 -14.84
N PHE A 28 -15.87 -6.65 -15.54
CA PHE A 28 -15.44 -7.36 -16.75
C PHE A 28 -15.01 -8.81 -16.43
N ALA A 29 -14.40 -9.07 -15.27
CA ALA A 29 -14.06 -10.43 -14.85
C ALA A 29 -15.33 -11.28 -14.58
N GLN A 30 -16.33 -10.74 -13.89
CA GLN A 30 -17.63 -11.39 -13.67
C GLN A 30 -18.35 -11.70 -14.99
N ASP A 31 -18.14 -10.86 -16.01
CA ASP A 31 -18.71 -11.03 -17.36
C ASP A 31 -17.90 -12.02 -18.23
N GLY A 32 -16.85 -12.63 -17.67
CA GLY A 32 -16.07 -13.71 -18.30
C GLY A 32 -14.86 -13.27 -19.10
N TYR A 33 -14.42 -12.01 -18.99
CA TYR A 33 -13.21 -11.52 -19.66
C TYR A 33 -11.97 -11.72 -18.79
N ARG A 34 -10.81 -11.97 -19.43
CA ARG A 34 -9.51 -11.84 -18.75
C ARG A 34 -9.15 -10.36 -18.72
N VAL A 35 -9.05 -9.80 -17.52
CA VAL A 35 -8.85 -8.36 -17.33
C VAL A 35 -7.50 -8.11 -16.66
N ALA A 36 -6.76 -7.12 -17.15
CA ALA A 36 -5.59 -6.59 -16.46
C ALA A 36 -5.79 -5.12 -16.09
N PRO A 37 -5.53 -4.72 -14.83
CA PRO A 37 -5.34 -3.32 -14.52
C PRO A 37 -4.01 -2.83 -15.06
N PHE A 38 -3.93 -1.53 -15.35
CA PHE A 38 -2.68 -0.91 -15.75
C PHE A 38 -2.58 0.53 -15.24
N LYS A 39 -1.49 0.87 -14.57
CA LYS A 39 -1.15 2.25 -14.22
C LYS A 39 0.31 2.51 -14.56
N ALA A 40 0.54 3.24 -15.65
CA ALA A 40 1.88 3.50 -16.17
C ALA A 40 2.81 4.13 -15.13
N TRP A 41 2.26 5.05 -14.35
CA TRP A 41 2.97 5.86 -13.38
C TRP A 41 2.13 6.01 -12.12
N ASN A 42 2.63 5.46 -11.02
CA ASN A 42 2.00 5.57 -9.71
C ASN A 42 2.97 6.22 -8.71
N MET A 43 2.45 6.99 -7.75
CA MET A 43 3.19 7.53 -6.62
C MET A 43 2.42 7.19 -5.35
N ALA A 44 2.86 6.17 -4.63
CA ALA A 44 2.12 5.63 -3.49
C ALA A 44 3.08 5.05 -2.46
N LEU A 45 2.84 5.26 -1.17
CA LEU A 45 3.69 4.70 -0.09
C LEU A 45 3.40 3.22 0.18
N ASN A 46 2.17 2.76 -0.06
CA ASN A 46 1.78 1.37 0.11
C ASN A 46 2.23 0.51 -1.07
N SER A 47 2.74 -0.68 -0.76
CA SER A 47 3.22 -1.64 -1.74
C SER A 47 2.37 -2.90 -1.75
N TYR A 48 2.42 -3.59 -2.89
CA TYR A 48 1.96 -4.95 -3.05
C TYR A 48 3.13 -5.78 -3.57
N VAL A 49 3.31 -6.97 -2.99
CA VAL A 49 4.35 -7.91 -3.42
C VAL A 49 3.71 -8.99 -4.28
N THR A 50 4.18 -9.09 -5.53
CA THR A 50 3.73 -10.11 -6.48
C THR A 50 4.30 -11.48 -6.10
N ARG A 51 3.79 -12.54 -6.72
CA ARG A 51 4.23 -13.92 -6.47
C ARG A 51 5.70 -14.16 -6.86
N ASP A 52 6.21 -13.43 -7.84
CA ASP A 52 7.61 -13.44 -8.29
C ASP A 52 8.51 -12.44 -7.55
N GLY A 53 8.03 -11.85 -6.45
CA GLY A 53 8.85 -11.00 -5.58
C GLY A 53 9.07 -9.58 -6.11
N LEU A 54 8.16 -9.09 -6.95
CA LEU A 54 8.18 -7.72 -7.49
C LEU A 54 7.34 -6.77 -6.62
N GLU A 55 7.76 -5.51 -6.53
CA GLU A 55 7.03 -4.45 -5.81
C GLU A 55 6.21 -3.57 -6.76
N ILE A 56 4.89 -3.58 -6.60
CA ILE A 56 3.97 -2.67 -7.32
C ILE A 56 3.13 -1.83 -6.34
N GLY A 57 2.42 -0.82 -6.84
CA GLY A 57 1.47 -0.05 -6.03
C GLY A 57 0.34 -0.91 -5.47
N ARG A 58 -0.07 -0.66 -4.22
CA ARG A 58 -1.14 -1.42 -3.55
C ARG A 58 -2.45 -1.43 -4.35
N ALA A 59 -2.84 -0.31 -4.96
CA ALA A 59 -4.05 -0.27 -5.76
C ALA A 59 -3.99 -1.18 -6.98
N GLN A 60 -2.86 -1.27 -7.69
CA GLN A 60 -2.76 -2.19 -8.84
C GLN A 60 -2.80 -3.65 -8.41
N GLY A 61 -2.24 -3.97 -7.23
CA GLY A 61 -2.43 -5.27 -6.59
C GLY A 61 -3.90 -5.58 -6.29
N VAL A 62 -4.60 -4.65 -5.62
CA VAL A 62 -6.04 -4.78 -5.30
C VAL A 62 -6.91 -4.86 -6.57
N GLN A 63 -6.57 -4.11 -7.62
CA GLN A 63 -7.27 -4.16 -8.90
C GLN A 63 -7.05 -5.51 -9.60
N ALA A 64 -5.87 -6.12 -9.47
CA ALA A 64 -5.59 -7.45 -9.99
C ALA A 64 -6.36 -8.52 -9.21
N GLU A 65 -6.43 -8.39 -7.87
CA GLU A 65 -7.29 -9.22 -7.02
C GLU A 65 -8.76 -9.12 -7.45
N ALA A 66 -9.27 -7.91 -7.66
CA ALA A 66 -10.64 -7.69 -8.14
C ALA A 66 -10.90 -8.30 -9.53
N ALA A 67 -9.91 -8.27 -10.42
CA ALA A 67 -9.96 -8.96 -11.71
C ALA A 67 -9.81 -10.49 -11.60
N GLY A 68 -9.43 -11.03 -10.45
CA GLY A 68 -9.20 -12.46 -10.25
C GLY A 68 -7.94 -12.98 -10.92
N VAL A 69 -6.91 -12.14 -11.09
CA VAL A 69 -5.66 -12.46 -11.81
C VAL A 69 -4.43 -12.21 -10.93
N GLU A 70 -3.32 -12.90 -11.21
CA GLU A 70 -2.07 -12.62 -10.51
C GLU A 70 -1.50 -11.26 -10.92
N ALA A 71 -1.17 -10.45 -9.92
CA ALA A 71 -0.50 -9.18 -10.13
C ALA A 71 0.93 -9.37 -10.64
N THR A 72 1.34 -8.52 -11.59
CA THR A 72 2.69 -8.54 -12.19
C THR A 72 3.28 -7.13 -12.23
N GLY A 73 4.61 -7.04 -12.38
CA GLY A 73 5.30 -5.77 -12.57
C GLY A 73 4.85 -4.98 -13.80
N ASP A 74 4.25 -5.64 -14.80
CA ASP A 74 3.74 -4.98 -16.00
C ASP A 74 2.46 -4.18 -15.76
N MET A 75 1.68 -4.53 -14.73
CA MET A 75 0.47 -3.78 -14.36
C MET A 75 0.79 -2.41 -13.75
N ASN A 76 2.01 -2.24 -13.23
CA ASN A 76 2.52 -0.96 -12.73
C ASN A 76 4.01 -0.79 -13.07
N PRO A 77 4.34 -0.37 -14.31
CA PRO A 77 5.72 -0.29 -14.77
C PRO A 77 6.59 0.68 -13.98
N PHE A 78 6.00 1.76 -13.46
CA PHE A 78 6.69 2.73 -12.60
C PHE A 78 5.91 3.01 -11.33
N LEU A 79 6.54 2.72 -10.20
CA LEU A 79 6.07 3.08 -8.86
C LEU A 79 7.08 4.03 -8.21
N LEU A 80 6.60 5.18 -7.76
CA LEU A 80 7.38 6.18 -7.05
C LEU A 80 7.09 6.09 -5.57
N LYS A 81 8.16 6.01 -4.78
CA LYS A 81 8.13 6.09 -3.31
C LYS A 81 8.75 7.41 -2.88
N PRO A 82 7.94 8.40 -2.46
CA PRO A 82 8.48 9.64 -1.90
C PRO A 82 9.41 9.35 -0.72
N LYS A 83 10.57 10.01 -0.70
CA LYS A 83 11.57 9.90 0.39
C LYS A 83 11.73 11.20 1.20
N GLY A 84 11.02 12.26 0.83
CA GLY A 84 11.25 13.62 1.35
C GLY A 84 12.10 14.47 0.40
N ASN A 85 12.26 15.76 0.71
CA ASN A 85 13.12 16.71 -0.04
C ASN A 85 12.93 16.75 -1.57
N MET A 86 11.70 16.52 -2.05
CA MET A 86 11.38 16.45 -3.48
C MET A 86 12.05 15.28 -4.25
N THR A 87 12.59 14.29 -3.54
CA THR A 87 13.17 13.07 -4.10
C THR A 87 12.19 11.90 -3.98
N SER A 88 12.17 11.02 -4.99
CA SER A 88 11.42 9.77 -4.96
C SER A 88 12.26 8.61 -5.47
N GLN A 89 12.19 7.46 -4.78
CA GLN A 89 12.70 6.22 -5.34
C GLN A 89 11.78 5.74 -6.45
N VAL A 90 12.36 5.43 -7.59
CA VAL A 90 11.68 4.84 -8.74
C VAL A 90 11.89 3.33 -8.71
N ILE A 91 10.79 2.61 -8.71
CA ILE A 91 10.73 1.16 -8.88
C ILE A 91 10.25 0.92 -10.32
N MET A 92 11.09 0.29 -11.12
CA MET A 92 10.83 -0.04 -12.53
C MET A 92 10.47 -1.51 -12.63
N ARG A 93 9.25 -1.80 -13.09
CA ARG A 93 8.69 -3.17 -13.24
C ARG A 93 8.95 -4.05 -12.03
N GLY A 94 8.72 -3.52 -10.84
CA GLY A 94 8.88 -4.28 -9.62
C GLY A 94 10.24 -4.23 -8.94
N LYS A 95 11.26 -3.65 -9.57
CA LYS A 95 12.63 -3.62 -9.04
C LYS A 95 13.10 -2.19 -8.79
N PRO A 96 13.79 -1.92 -7.67
CA PRO A 96 14.42 -0.62 -7.44
C PRO A 96 15.34 -0.26 -8.61
N TRP A 97 15.21 0.95 -9.14
CA TRP A 97 16.00 1.43 -10.29
C TRP A 97 16.90 2.59 -9.92
N ALA A 98 16.34 3.70 -9.46
CA ALA A 98 17.10 4.89 -9.07
C ALA A 98 16.29 5.81 -8.15
N ASP A 99 16.96 6.73 -7.48
CA ASP A 99 16.31 7.89 -6.86
C ASP A 99 16.28 9.04 -7.87
N VAL A 100 15.14 9.71 -8.00
CA VAL A 100 14.91 10.79 -8.96
C VAL A 100 14.33 12.00 -8.25
N ASP A 101 14.94 13.16 -8.48
CA ASP A 101 14.43 14.45 -7.99
C ASP A 101 13.30 14.98 -8.88
N ALA A 102 12.36 15.71 -8.28
CA ALA A 102 11.21 16.27 -8.97
C ALA A 102 11.54 17.32 -10.06
N GLY A 103 12.81 17.75 -10.14
CA GLY A 103 13.33 18.78 -11.04
C GLY A 103 13.77 18.27 -12.43
N GLU A 104 14.98 18.64 -12.86
CA GLU A 104 15.51 18.37 -14.22
C GLU A 104 15.62 16.88 -14.56
N GLY A 105 15.88 16.02 -13.56
CA GLY A 105 15.96 14.56 -13.74
C GLY A 105 14.69 13.92 -14.32
N ARG A 106 13.53 14.59 -14.22
CA ARG A 106 12.28 14.11 -14.84
C ARG A 106 12.29 14.18 -16.37
N ARG A 107 13.09 15.03 -17.01
CA ARG A 107 13.11 15.14 -18.49
C ARG A 107 13.74 13.91 -19.13
N ASP A 108 14.90 13.50 -18.65
CA ASP A 108 15.59 12.29 -19.16
C ASP A 108 14.78 11.03 -18.83
N PHE A 109 14.07 11.04 -17.70
CA PHE A 109 13.21 9.95 -17.28
C PHE A 109 12.11 9.62 -18.30
N VAL A 110 11.51 10.61 -18.98
CA VAL A 110 10.44 10.35 -19.98
C VAL A 110 10.93 9.45 -21.12
N ASN A 111 12.15 9.67 -21.59
CA ASN A 111 12.75 8.90 -22.69
C ASN A 111 13.02 7.44 -22.27
N VAL A 112 13.31 7.22 -20.98
CA VAL A 112 13.44 5.88 -20.40
C VAL A 112 12.06 5.24 -20.17
N ALA A 113 11.08 6.03 -19.74
CA ALA A 113 9.80 5.53 -19.29
C ALA A 113 8.89 5.05 -20.41
N LEU A 114 8.79 5.82 -21.50
CA LEU A 114 7.83 5.53 -22.57
C LEU A 114 8.07 4.15 -23.22
N PRO A 115 9.29 3.73 -23.58
CA PRO A 115 9.54 2.38 -24.11
C PRO A 115 9.16 1.27 -23.12
N VAL A 116 9.44 1.48 -21.83
CA VAL A 116 9.12 0.51 -20.77
C VAL A 116 7.59 0.39 -20.59
N ILE A 117 6.86 1.51 -20.63
CA ILE A 117 5.39 1.54 -20.58
C ILE A 117 4.81 0.81 -21.79
N GLU A 118 5.33 1.09 -22.99
CA GLU A 118 4.86 0.49 -24.25
C GLU A 118 5.04 -1.03 -24.26
N GLU A 119 6.21 -1.50 -23.86
CA GLU A 119 6.51 -2.94 -23.82
C GLU A 119 5.69 -3.66 -22.73
N SER A 120 5.45 -3.04 -21.57
CA SER A 120 4.57 -3.60 -20.53
C SER A 120 3.11 -3.67 -20.99
N LEU A 121 2.58 -2.60 -21.61
CA LEU A 121 1.28 -2.63 -22.26
C LEU A 121 1.22 -3.71 -23.34
N GLY A 122 2.24 -3.81 -24.19
CA GLY A 122 2.34 -4.80 -25.26
C GLY A 122 2.20 -6.23 -24.73
N ARG A 123 2.92 -6.57 -23.64
CA ARG A 123 2.79 -7.88 -22.98
C ARG A 123 1.39 -8.12 -22.45
N LEU A 124 0.81 -7.19 -21.69
CA LEU A 124 -0.55 -7.34 -21.18
C LEU A 124 -1.57 -7.50 -22.32
N ARG A 125 -1.39 -6.79 -23.43
CA ARG A 125 -2.29 -6.88 -24.60
C ARG A 125 -2.29 -8.23 -25.30
N THR A 126 -1.26 -9.04 -25.08
CA THR A 126 -1.16 -10.40 -25.63
C THR A 126 -1.81 -11.44 -24.71
N GLN A 127 -1.94 -11.14 -23.42
CA GLN A 127 -2.37 -12.09 -22.38
C GLN A 127 -3.83 -11.92 -21.97
N PHE A 128 -4.36 -10.70 -22.07
CA PHE A 128 -5.70 -10.34 -21.57
C PHE A 128 -6.64 -9.94 -22.71
N ASP A 129 -7.94 -9.88 -22.41
CA ASP A 129 -8.97 -9.46 -23.35
C ASP A 129 -9.27 -7.97 -23.21
N VAL A 130 -9.28 -7.48 -21.96
CA VAL A 130 -9.52 -6.07 -21.60
C VAL A 130 -8.39 -5.56 -20.69
N ILE A 131 -7.90 -4.35 -20.97
CA ILE A 131 -7.01 -3.61 -20.08
C ILE A 131 -7.75 -2.39 -19.53
N VAL A 132 -7.89 -2.29 -18.21
CA VAL A 132 -8.46 -1.11 -17.55
C VAL A 132 -7.31 -0.24 -17.07
N ILE A 133 -7.11 0.90 -17.75
CA ILE A 133 -5.99 1.81 -17.51
C ILE A 133 -6.42 2.89 -16.52
N GLU A 134 -5.66 3.09 -15.45
CA GLU A 134 -5.83 4.21 -14.53
C GLU A 134 -4.84 5.34 -14.84
N GLY A 135 -5.33 6.56 -15.04
CA GLY A 135 -4.50 7.77 -15.13
C GLY A 135 -3.97 8.23 -13.77
N ALA A 136 -2.97 9.11 -13.76
CA ALA A 136 -2.43 9.68 -12.51
C ALA A 136 -3.25 10.86 -11.97
N GLY A 137 -4.07 11.53 -12.80
CA GLY A 137 -4.78 12.74 -12.42
C GLY A 137 -5.49 13.39 -13.60
N SER A 138 -5.45 14.72 -13.64
CA SER A 138 -5.98 15.50 -14.76
C SER A 138 -5.11 15.36 -16.01
N PRO A 139 -5.69 15.07 -17.19
CA PRO A 139 -4.96 15.17 -18.44
C PRO A 139 -4.72 16.61 -18.88
N ALA A 140 -5.35 17.59 -18.21
CA ALA A 140 -5.21 19.01 -18.49
C ALA A 140 -4.14 19.71 -17.60
N GLU A 141 -3.16 18.96 -17.08
CA GLU A 141 -1.97 19.53 -16.44
C GLU A 141 -1.03 20.12 -17.51
N ILE A 142 -1.43 21.25 -18.09
CA ILE A 142 -0.78 21.88 -19.25
C ILE A 142 0.72 22.14 -19.05
N ASN A 143 1.14 22.35 -17.80
CA ASN A 143 2.53 22.60 -17.41
C ASN A 143 3.41 21.34 -17.43
N LEU A 144 2.81 20.14 -17.49
CA LEU A 144 3.49 18.85 -17.43
C LEU A 144 3.32 18.05 -18.73
N ARG A 145 2.72 18.63 -19.76
CA ARG A 145 2.30 17.92 -20.97
C ARG A 145 3.46 17.31 -21.77
N ASP A 146 4.59 18.02 -21.87
CA ASP A 146 5.83 17.52 -22.46
C ASP A 146 6.35 16.29 -21.69
N ARG A 147 6.09 16.24 -20.39
CA ARG A 147 6.55 15.18 -19.46
C ARG A 147 5.48 14.15 -19.10
N ASP A 148 4.32 14.17 -19.77
CA ASP A 148 3.26 13.20 -19.49
C ASP A 148 3.74 11.78 -19.82
N VAL A 149 3.64 10.88 -18.84
CA VAL A 149 3.89 9.44 -18.93
C VAL A 149 2.73 8.63 -18.32
N ALA A 150 1.62 9.29 -17.98
CA ALA A 150 0.57 8.73 -17.14
C ALA A 150 -0.84 8.85 -17.73
N ASN A 151 -1.09 9.85 -18.57
CA ASN A 151 -2.43 10.22 -19.04
C ASN A 151 -2.57 10.08 -20.57
N MET A 152 -2.56 11.17 -21.33
CA MET A 152 -2.94 11.16 -22.74
C MET A 152 -1.91 10.48 -23.64
N LYS A 153 -0.61 10.51 -23.30
CA LYS A 153 0.38 9.72 -24.06
C LYS A 153 0.11 8.22 -23.92
N VAL A 154 -0.29 7.77 -22.74
CA VAL A 154 -0.66 6.36 -22.49
C VAL A 154 -1.96 6.02 -23.23
N ALA A 155 -2.97 6.91 -23.21
CA ALA A 155 -4.21 6.74 -23.96
C ALA A 155 -3.95 6.55 -25.46
N LYS A 156 -3.08 7.39 -26.05
CA LYS A 156 -2.66 7.30 -27.46
C LYS A 156 -1.94 5.98 -27.75
N MET A 157 -0.97 5.60 -26.93
CA MET A 157 -0.19 4.37 -27.05
C MET A 157 -1.07 3.12 -27.00
N ALA A 158 -2.07 3.11 -26.12
CA ALA A 158 -3.02 2.01 -26.00
C ALA A 158 -4.18 2.08 -27.01
N ASN A 159 -4.32 3.19 -27.75
CA ASN A 159 -5.53 3.55 -28.51
C ASN A 159 -6.80 3.37 -27.65
N ALA A 160 -6.76 3.87 -26.43
CA ALA A 160 -7.80 3.65 -25.42
C ALA A 160 -8.82 4.80 -25.43
N PRO A 161 -10.13 4.52 -25.56
CA PRO A 161 -11.17 5.47 -25.18
C PRO A 161 -10.99 5.90 -23.71
N VAL A 162 -11.10 7.20 -23.47
CA VAL A 162 -10.93 7.81 -22.14
C VAL A 162 -12.28 8.20 -21.54
N LEU A 163 -12.51 7.84 -20.28
CA LEU A 163 -13.58 8.39 -19.45
C LEU A 163 -13.02 9.39 -18.45
N LEU A 164 -13.56 10.61 -18.46
CA LEU A 164 -13.23 11.64 -17.47
C LEU A 164 -14.12 11.52 -16.24
N VAL A 165 -13.52 11.31 -15.07
CA VAL A 165 -14.20 11.19 -13.79
C VAL A 165 -14.17 12.52 -13.07
N ALA A 166 -15.32 12.98 -12.58
CA ALA A 166 -15.43 14.15 -11.71
C ALA A 166 -16.11 13.81 -10.39
N ASP A 167 -15.58 14.36 -9.31
CA ASP A 167 -16.19 14.27 -7.98
C ASP A 167 -17.28 15.34 -7.85
N ILE A 168 -18.55 14.92 -7.77
CA ILE A 168 -19.67 15.85 -7.66
C ILE A 168 -19.94 16.30 -6.22
N ASP A 169 -19.50 15.53 -5.22
CA ASP A 169 -19.68 15.82 -3.79
C ASP A 169 -18.95 17.12 -3.40
N ARG A 170 -17.81 17.39 -4.05
CA ARG A 170 -17.01 18.62 -3.84
C ARG A 170 -17.55 19.86 -4.55
N GLY A 171 -18.57 19.72 -5.40
CA GLY A 171 -19.05 20.78 -6.28
C GLY A 171 -18.11 21.09 -7.46
N GLY A 172 -18.60 21.84 -8.44
CA GLY A 172 -17.81 22.29 -9.60
C GLY A 172 -17.52 21.22 -10.67
N ALA A 173 -18.03 19.99 -10.53
CA ALA A 173 -17.76 18.87 -11.43
C ALA A 173 -17.98 19.18 -12.93
N LEU A 174 -19.11 19.81 -13.28
CA LEU A 174 -19.43 20.15 -14.67
C LEU A 174 -18.41 21.14 -15.26
N ALA A 175 -18.06 22.18 -14.50
CA ALA A 175 -17.08 23.17 -14.92
C ALA A 175 -15.70 22.55 -15.10
N ALA A 176 -15.31 21.64 -14.19
CA ALA A 176 -14.04 20.91 -14.28
C ALA A 176 -13.96 20.03 -15.54
N ILE A 177 -15.04 19.32 -15.90
CA ILE A 177 -15.10 18.52 -17.13
C ILE A 177 -14.99 19.42 -18.37
N VAL A 178 -15.78 20.50 -18.44
CA VAL A 178 -15.75 21.45 -19.55
C VAL A 178 -14.36 22.07 -19.70
N GLY A 179 -13.77 22.54 -18.60
CA GLY A 179 -12.44 23.14 -18.57
C GLY A 179 -11.35 22.15 -19.01
N THR A 180 -11.40 20.91 -18.52
CA THR A 180 -10.47 19.85 -18.92
C THR A 180 -10.54 19.62 -20.43
N LEU A 181 -11.75 19.42 -20.98
CA LEU A 181 -11.92 19.20 -22.43
C LEU A 181 -11.51 20.41 -23.28
N ALA A 182 -11.76 21.63 -22.80
CA ALA A 182 -11.36 22.86 -23.50
C ALA A 182 -9.84 23.00 -23.61
N LEU A 183 -9.11 22.57 -22.57
CA LEU A 183 -7.64 22.62 -22.53
C LEU A 183 -6.96 21.50 -23.31
N LEU A 184 -7.65 20.38 -23.54
CA LEU A 184 -7.10 19.30 -24.36
C LEU A 184 -7.01 19.70 -25.84
N PRO A 185 -5.92 19.34 -26.54
CA PRO A 185 -5.85 19.41 -28.00
C PRO A 185 -6.91 18.55 -28.67
N GLU A 186 -7.16 18.82 -29.96
CA GLU A 186 -8.22 18.14 -30.71
C GLU A 186 -8.05 16.63 -30.82
N ASP A 187 -6.83 16.14 -31.09
CA ASP A 187 -6.54 14.70 -31.20
C ASP A 187 -6.71 13.97 -29.85
N GLU A 188 -6.29 14.60 -28.76
CA GLU A 188 -6.47 14.10 -27.39
C GLU A 188 -7.94 14.14 -26.95
N ARG A 189 -8.63 15.25 -27.23
CA ARG A 189 -10.08 15.40 -26.99
C ARG A 189 -10.90 14.39 -27.80
N GLY A 190 -10.40 13.97 -28.97
CA GLY A 190 -10.96 12.91 -29.79
C GLY A 190 -11.03 11.56 -29.05
N LEU A 191 -10.03 11.24 -28.22
CA LEU A 191 -9.98 10.00 -27.44
C LEU A 191 -10.94 9.99 -26.25
N VAL A 192 -11.38 11.15 -25.75
CA VAL A 192 -12.35 11.21 -24.65
C VAL A 192 -13.71 10.74 -25.15
N ALA A 193 -14.16 9.58 -24.66
CA ALA A 193 -15.43 8.97 -25.06
C ALA A 193 -16.62 9.49 -24.25
N GLY A 194 -16.38 10.04 -23.06
CA GLY A 194 -17.43 10.56 -22.19
C GLY A 194 -16.94 10.90 -20.80
N SER A 195 -17.88 11.15 -19.89
CA SER A 195 -17.58 11.47 -18.48
C SER A 195 -18.41 10.64 -17.50
N VAL A 196 -17.89 10.50 -16.28
CA VAL A 196 -18.56 9.86 -15.15
C VAL A 196 -18.63 10.86 -14.01
N LEU A 197 -19.84 11.11 -13.51
CA LEU A 197 -20.06 11.90 -12.29
C LEU A 197 -20.03 10.94 -11.11
N ASN A 198 -19.00 11.03 -10.28
CA ASN A 198 -18.79 10.13 -9.16
C ASN A 198 -19.15 10.78 -7.83
N LYS A 199 -19.43 9.96 -6.81
CA LYS A 199 -19.77 10.36 -5.44
C LYS A 199 -21.08 11.16 -5.34
N PHE A 200 -22.06 10.81 -6.17
CA PHE A 200 -23.35 11.51 -6.16
C PHE A 200 -24.17 11.19 -4.89
N ARG A 201 -24.76 12.23 -4.30
CA ARG A 201 -25.69 12.13 -3.18
C ARG A 201 -27.02 12.78 -3.57
N GLY A 202 -28.13 12.11 -3.24
CA GLY A 202 -29.48 12.65 -3.42
C GLY A 202 -30.23 12.07 -4.62
N ASP A 203 -31.22 12.83 -5.08
CA ASP A 203 -32.14 12.42 -6.15
C ASP A 203 -31.57 12.73 -7.54
N PHE A 204 -31.45 11.70 -8.38
CA PHE A 204 -30.91 11.78 -9.72
C PHE A 204 -31.68 12.76 -10.62
N GLU A 205 -32.99 12.94 -10.41
CA GLU A 205 -33.79 13.85 -11.25
C GLU A 205 -33.33 15.31 -11.13
N ILE A 206 -32.77 15.70 -9.98
CA ILE A 206 -32.24 17.05 -9.76
C ILE A 206 -30.99 17.29 -10.63
N LEU A 207 -30.22 16.24 -10.92
CA LEU A 207 -28.98 16.33 -11.68
C LEU A 207 -29.19 16.37 -13.21
N ARG A 208 -30.35 15.90 -13.69
CA ARG A 208 -30.66 15.75 -15.12
C ARG A 208 -30.42 17.01 -15.96
N PRO A 209 -30.88 18.23 -15.57
CA PRO A 209 -30.63 19.43 -16.36
C PRO A 209 -29.12 19.76 -16.48
N GLY A 210 -28.35 19.46 -15.44
CA GLY A 210 -26.89 19.65 -15.45
C GLY A 210 -26.19 18.70 -16.42
N ILE A 211 -26.61 17.43 -16.47
CA ILE A 211 -26.12 16.44 -17.43
C ILE A 211 -26.39 16.91 -18.87
N GLU A 212 -27.61 17.33 -19.19
CA GLU A 212 -27.96 17.79 -20.54
C GLU A 212 -27.14 19.02 -20.97
N ILE A 213 -26.89 19.97 -20.07
CA ILE A 213 -26.03 21.13 -20.34
C ILE A 213 -24.60 20.67 -20.62
N LEU A 214 -24.08 19.75 -19.81
CA LEU A 214 -22.73 19.22 -19.97
C LEU A 214 -22.56 18.52 -21.32
N GLU A 215 -23.50 17.65 -21.69
CA GLU A 215 -23.46 16.93 -22.97
C GLU A 215 -23.55 17.90 -24.17
N ARG A 216 -24.47 18.89 -24.12
CA ARG A 216 -24.55 19.92 -25.18
C ARG A 216 -23.29 20.75 -25.29
N ARG A 217 -22.64 21.11 -24.18
CA ARG A 217 -21.43 21.94 -24.17
C ARG A 217 -20.18 21.20 -24.63
N THR A 218 -20.09 19.91 -24.31
CA THR A 218 -18.88 19.11 -24.56
C THR A 218 -18.98 18.28 -25.82
N GLY A 219 -20.20 18.00 -26.31
CA GLY A 219 -20.44 17.01 -27.36
C GLY A 219 -20.10 15.58 -26.94
N LYS A 220 -19.93 15.33 -25.64
CA LYS A 220 -19.56 14.03 -25.07
C LYS A 220 -20.63 13.59 -24.08
N PRO A 221 -21.02 12.31 -24.08
CA PRO A 221 -22.05 11.81 -23.17
C PRO A 221 -21.57 11.75 -21.70
N VAL A 222 -22.52 11.84 -20.77
CA VAL A 222 -22.32 11.38 -19.40
C VAL A 222 -22.61 9.88 -19.39
N VAL A 223 -21.55 9.08 -19.29
CA VAL A 223 -21.59 7.61 -19.35
C VAL A 223 -22.21 7.02 -18.09
N GLY A 224 -22.21 7.77 -16.99
CA GLY A 224 -22.90 7.36 -15.78
C GLY A 224 -22.75 8.30 -14.60
N VAL A 225 -23.57 8.04 -13.60
CA VAL A 225 -23.55 8.72 -12.30
C VAL A 225 -23.44 7.64 -11.22
N VAL A 226 -22.30 7.64 -10.54
CA VAL A 226 -21.99 6.63 -9.51
C VAL A 226 -22.31 7.23 -8.14
N PRO A 227 -23.09 6.53 -7.31
CA PRO A 227 -23.48 7.04 -5.99
C PRO A 227 -22.26 7.17 -5.08
N TYR A 228 -22.39 8.01 -4.05
CA TYR A 228 -21.48 7.99 -2.92
C TYR A 228 -21.56 6.64 -2.22
N ILE A 229 -20.40 6.01 -1.99
CA ILE A 229 -20.28 4.74 -1.26
C ILE A 229 -19.74 5.09 0.13
N ASP A 230 -20.60 5.00 1.15
CA ASP A 230 -20.22 5.31 2.53
C ASP A 230 -19.41 4.18 3.20
N GLU A 231 -19.49 2.95 2.67
CA GLU A 231 -18.74 1.80 3.15
C GLU A 231 -17.32 1.71 2.54
N PRO A 232 -16.25 1.49 3.35
CA PRO A 232 -14.89 1.28 2.83
C PRO A 232 -14.76 -0.13 2.23
N LEU A 233 -15.22 -0.30 0.99
CA LEU A 233 -15.23 -1.60 0.31
C LEU A 233 -13.83 -2.05 -0.17
N ILE A 234 -12.90 -1.12 -0.40
CA ILE A 234 -11.53 -1.43 -0.84
C ILE A 234 -10.51 -0.62 -0.03
N ASP A 235 -9.27 -1.11 0.02
CA ASP A 235 -8.17 -0.45 0.74
C ASP A 235 -7.82 0.90 0.09
N GLU A 236 -7.46 1.88 0.92
CA GLU A 236 -7.08 3.22 0.44
C GLU A 236 -5.59 3.29 0.02
N GLU A 237 -5.32 3.98 -1.09
CA GLU A 237 -4.00 3.98 -1.74
C GLU A 237 -3.06 5.09 -1.22
N ASP A 238 -3.59 6.29 -0.94
CA ASP A 238 -2.81 7.53 -0.82
C ASP A 238 -2.66 8.04 0.62
N SER A 239 -1.54 8.67 0.96
CA SER A 239 -1.30 9.31 2.27
C SER A 239 -2.21 10.52 2.57
N VAL A 240 -2.82 11.13 1.55
CA VAL A 240 -3.87 12.17 1.71
C VAL A 240 -5.09 11.60 2.45
N SER A 241 -5.26 10.27 2.44
CA SER A 241 -6.26 9.60 3.26
C SER A 241 -5.89 9.49 4.74
N ILE A 242 -4.61 9.56 5.14
CA ILE A 242 -4.23 9.63 6.57
C ILE A 242 -4.72 10.95 7.18
N GLU A 243 -4.69 12.04 6.42
CA GLU A 243 -5.30 13.31 6.82
C GLU A 243 -6.83 13.21 6.93
N ARG A 244 -7.44 12.33 6.12
CA ARG A 244 -8.89 12.08 6.10
C ARG A 244 -9.36 11.11 7.20
N LEU A 245 -8.61 10.05 7.50
CA LEU A 245 -8.81 9.18 8.66
C LEU A 245 -8.79 9.99 9.95
N ALA A 246 -7.89 10.97 10.01
CA ALA A 246 -7.78 11.87 11.15
C ALA A 246 -8.69 13.11 11.07
N SER A 247 -9.53 13.26 10.04
CA SER A 247 -10.67 14.20 10.03
C SER A 247 -12.02 13.48 10.19
N LEU A 248 -12.07 12.18 9.89
CA LEU A 248 -13.23 11.29 10.12
C LEU A 248 -13.33 10.78 11.57
N GLU A 249 -12.35 11.07 12.44
CA GLU A 249 -12.50 10.91 13.90
C GLU A 249 -13.72 11.67 14.46
N GLY A 250 -14.30 12.62 13.70
CA GLY A 250 -15.56 13.29 14.04
C GLY A 250 -16.84 12.70 13.43
N ALA A 251 -16.78 11.82 12.42
CA ALA A 251 -17.97 11.43 11.65
C ALA A 251 -17.83 10.10 10.89
N ALA A 252 -17.60 9.00 11.60
CA ALA A 252 -18.15 7.67 11.28
C ALA A 252 -17.65 6.64 12.31
N ALA A 253 -18.18 6.74 13.54
CA ALA A 253 -18.33 5.55 14.35
C ALA A 253 -19.33 4.63 13.64
N VAL A 254 -18.83 3.68 12.84
CA VAL A 254 -19.63 2.51 12.50
C VAL A 254 -19.93 1.82 13.82
N THR A 255 -21.20 1.84 14.18
CA THR A 255 -21.70 1.56 15.53
C THR A 255 -21.55 0.08 15.87
N TYR A 256 -20.51 -0.27 16.64
CA TYR A 256 -20.51 -1.42 17.54
C TYR A 256 -19.87 -1.02 18.88
N ALA A 257 -20.74 -0.81 19.88
CA ALA A 257 -20.52 -0.32 21.25
C ALA A 257 -20.09 1.17 21.40
N ALA A 258 -20.80 1.89 22.28
CA ALA A 258 -20.64 3.33 22.55
C ALA A 258 -19.34 3.70 23.31
N THR A 259 -18.42 2.76 23.49
CA THR A 259 -17.08 2.98 24.03
C THR A 259 -16.17 1.89 23.45
N PRO A 260 -15.06 2.23 22.78
CA PRO A 260 -14.14 1.23 22.28
C PRO A 260 -13.54 0.44 23.44
N ALA A 261 -13.55 -0.88 23.32
CA ALA A 261 -13.14 -1.81 24.35
C ALA A 261 -11.60 -1.91 24.43
N VAL A 262 -10.91 -1.77 23.31
CA VAL A 262 -9.45 -1.83 23.16
C VAL A 262 -8.97 -0.62 22.36
N GLU A 263 -7.92 0.05 22.81
CA GLU A 263 -7.24 1.12 22.07
C GLU A 263 -5.85 0.67 21.62
N ILE A 264 -5.60 0.77 20.32
CA ILE A 264 -4.31 0.50 19.69
C ILE A 264 -3.82 1.80 19.06
N VAL A 265 -2.61 2.21 19.41
CA VAL A 265 -1.96 3.40 18.86
C VAL A 265 -0.97 3.00 17.78
N VAL A 266 -1.02 3.64 16.62
CA VAL A 266 -0.02 3.54 15.55
C VAL A 266 0.72 4.86 15.48
N ILE A 267 2.05 4.84 15.55
CA ILE A 267 2.85 6.08 15.46
C ILE A 267 2.94 6.50 13.98
N ARG A 268 2.51 7.72 13.64
CA ARG A 268 2.64 8.26 12.29
C ARG A 268 4.08 8.75 12.07
N LEU A 269 4.94 7.83 11.64
CA LEU A 269 6.32 8.16 11.29
C LEU A 269 6.37 9.11 10.06
N PRO A 270 7.33 10.04 9.99
CA PRO A 270 7.50 10.94 8.85
C PRO A 270 7.63 10.21 7.51
N HIS A 271 8.31 9.06 7.48
CA HIS A 271 8.51 8.24 6.29
C HIS A 271 7.74 6.91 6.35
N ILE A 272 6.57 6.90 7.01
CA ILE A 272 5.69 5.72 7.13
C ILE A 272 5.43 5.06 5.77
N SER A 273 5.42 3.73 5.76
CA SER A 273 5.10 2.91 4.59
C SER A 273 4.18 1.76 4.95
N ASN A 274 3.43 1.26 3.98
CA ASN A 274 2.48 0.14 4.16
C ASN A 274 1.51 0.36 5.34
N PHE A 275 0.98 1.58 5.49
CA PHE A 275 0.11 1.93 6.62
C PHE A 275 -1.23 1.18 6.61
N THR A 276 -1.61 0.58 5.48
CA THR A 276 -2.81 -0.26 5.35
C THR A 276 -2.68 -1.62 6.03
N ASP A 277 -1.50 -2.00 6.53
CA ASP A 277 -1.28 -3.23 7.30
C ASP A 277 -2.18 -3.35 8.55
N PHE A 278 -2.70 -2.22 9.02
CA PHE A 278 -3.49 -2.14 10.25
C PHE A 278 -4.99 -1.98 9.99
N ASP A 279 -5.43 -1.90 8.72
CA ASP A 279 -6.85 -1.73 8.37
C ASP A 279 -7.70 -2.89 8.90
N ALA A 280 -7.15 -4.11 8.91
CA ALA A 280 -7.81 -5.28 9.48
C ALA A 280 -8.10 -5.10 10.99
N LEU A 281 -7.21 -4.41 11.73
CA LEU A 281 -7.44 -4.07 13.15
C LEU A 281 -8.53 -3.01 13.30
N ALA A 282 -8.55 -1.99 12.44
CA ALA A 282 -9.57 -0.95 12.48
C ALA A 282 -10.99 -1.49 12.22
N ARG A 283 -11.10 -2.61 11.49
CA ARG A 283 -12.36 -3.30 11.20
C ARG A 283 -12.81 -4.25 12.33
N GLU A 284 -11.99 -4.50 13.35
CA GLU A 284 -12.35 -5.41 14.45
C GLU A 284 -13.36 -4.78 15.44
N PRO A 285 -14.47 -5.48 15.77
CA PRO A 285 -15.46 -4.95 16.71
C PRO A 285 -14.86 -4.57 18.07
N GLY A 286 -15.10 -3.33 18.49
CA GLY A 286 -14.64 -2.79 19.77
C GLY A 286 -13.16 -2.43 19.82
N VAL A 287 -12.45 -2.41 18.69
CA VAL A 287 -11.09 -1.88 18.58
C VAL A 287 -11.15 -0.43 18.08
N ARG A 288 -10.44 0.47 18.76
CA ARG A 288 -10.11 1.81 18.26
C ARG A 288 -8.66 1.82 17.83
N LEU A 289 -8.41 2.08 16.55
CA LEU A 289 -7.07 2.32 16.01
C LEU A 289 -6.85 3.84 15.90
N ARG A 290 -5.84 4.37 16.57
CA ARG A 290 -5.51 5.81 16.55
C ARG A 290 -4.11 6.04 15.98
N TYR A 291 -4.01 6.87 14.94
CA TYR A 291 -2.73 7.30 14.39
C TYR A 291 -2.25 8.57 15.12
N VAL A 292 -1.17 8.46 15.88
CA VAL A 292 -0.60 9.57 16.64
C VAL A 292 0.16 10.49 15.70
N ARG A 293 -0.25 11.78 15.65
CA ARG A 293 0.43 12.82 14.89
C ARG A 293 1.55 13.45 15.71
N GLU A 294 2.45 14.13 15.02
CA GLU A 294 3.52 14.90 15.67
C GLU A 294 2.98 15.85 16.75
N GLY A 295 3.54 15.73 17.96
CA GLY A 295 3.16 16.54 19.12
C GLY A 295 1.97 16.00 19.92
N GLU A 296 1.23 15.01 19.41
CA GLU A 296 0.21 14.32 20.20
C GLU A 296 0.86 13.26 21.09
N PRO A 297 0.48 13.13 22.38
CA PRO A 297 1.01 12.08 23.25
C PRO A 297 0.49 10.68 22.87
N LEU A 298 1.25 9.62 23.16
CA LEU A 298 0.77 8.24 22.98
C LEU A 298 -0.37 7.94 23.97
N SER A 299 -0.26 8.47 25.18
CA SER A 299 -1.28 8.41 26.22
C SER A 299 -2.26 9.58 26.11
N ALA A 300 -3.56 9.32 26.21
CA ALA A 300 -4.55 10.38 26.33
C ALA A 300 -4.33 11.21 27.63
N PRO A 301 -4.84 12.46 27.72
CA PRO A 301 -4.57 13.38 28.84
C PRO A 301 -4.82 12.78 30.24
N PRO A 302 -4.27 13.39 31.31
CA PRO A 302 -4.31 12.86 32.66
C PRO A 302 -5.74 12.47 33.09
N GLY A 303 -5.93 11.18 33.43
CA GLY A 303 -7.24 10.60 33.79
C GLY A 303 -7.83 9.65 32.72
N ALA A 304 -7.27 9.62 31.52
CA ALA A 304 -7.60 8.63 30.50
C ALA A 304 -6.75 7.34 30.62
N SER A 305 -7.25 6.22 30.11
CA SER A 305 -6.51 4.96 30.06
C SER A 305 -5.32 5.04 29.11
N SER A 306 -4.19 4.44 29.49
CA SER A 306 -3.07 4.19 28.58
C SER A 306 -3.52 3.33 27.39
N PRO A 307 -2.86 3.46 26.22
CA PRO A 307 -3.13 2.55 25.11
C PRO A 307 -2.85 1.10 25.51
N ASP A 308 -3.66 0.18 25.00
CA ASP A 308 -3.50 -1.26 25.29
C ASP A 308 -2.33 -1.84 24.48
N ALA A 309 -2.09 -1.28 23.28
CA ALA A 309 -0.93 -1.59 22.45
C ALA A 309 -0.43 -0.38 21.66
N ILE A 310 0.87 -0.41 21.34
CA ILE A 310 1.55 0.57 20.49
C ILE A 310 2.14 -0.19 19.30
N ILE A 311 1.96 0.37 18.10
CA ILE A 311 2.51 -0.14 16.86
C ILE A 311 3.50 0.89 16.31
N ILE A 312 4.73 0.44 16.09
CA ILE A 312 5.74 1.16 15.31
C ILE A 312 5.70 0.57 13.89
N PRO A 313 5.20 1.31 12.89
CA PRO A 313 4.97 0.77 11.56
C PRO A 313 6.27 0.66 10.74
N GLY A 314 6.14 0.11 9.53
CA GLY A 314 7.23 0.13 8.56
C GLY A 314 7.55 1.54 8.08
N THR A 315 8.80 1.79 7.70
CA THR A 315 9.28 3.08 7.19
C THR A 315 10.26 2.87 6.03
N LYS A 316 10.39 3.90 5.17
CA LYS A 316 11.43 3.97 4.13
C LYS A 316 12.74 4.58 4.61
N ASN A 317 12.79 5.12 5.83
CA ASN A 317 14.00 5.67 6.43
C ASN A 317 14.01 5.41 7.93
N THR A 318 14.49 4.22 8.29
CA THR A 318 14.50 3.67 9.65
C THR A 318 15.39 4.48 10.59
N ILE A 319 16.57 4.91 10.14
CA ILE A 319 17.49 5.68 11.01
C ILE A 319 16.94 7.09 11.27
N SER A 320 16.43 7.77 10.25
CA SER A 320 15.84 9.10 10.40
C SER A 320 14.58 9.06 11.28
N ASP A 321 13.70 8.09 11.06
CA ASP A 321 12.48 7.97 11.86
C ASP A 321 12.75 7.53 13.30
N LEU A 322 13.83 6.78 13.56
CA LEU A 322 14.28 6.50 14.93
C LEU A 322 14.74 7.78 15.65
N SER A 323 15.45 8.67 14.95
CA SER A 323 15.82 9.98 15.48
C SER A 323 14.58 10.83 15.76
N TYR A 324 13.60 10.82 14.86
CA TYR A 324 12.30 11.46 15.09
C TYR A 324 11.61 10.94 16.37
N LEU A 325 11.54 9.62 16.59
CA LEU A 325 10.96 9.07 17.82
C LEU A 325 11.64 9.59 19.09
N ARG A 326 12.95 9.85 19.03
CA ARG A 326 13.70 10.42 20.17
C ARG A 326 13.43 11.91 20.34
N GLU A 327 13.54 12.68 19.27
CA GLU A 327 13.38 14.13 19.27
C GLU A 327 11.95 14.55 19.66
N ALA A 328 10.95 13.80 19.20
CA ALA A 328 9.54 14.01 19.55
C ALA A 328 9.16 13.45 20.95
N GLY A 329 10.08 12.80 21.66
CA GLY A 329 9.85 12.23 23.00
C GLY A 329 9.13 10.87 23.04
N TYR A 330 8.68 10.35 21.89
CA TYR A 330 7.98 9.06 21.80
C TYR A 330 8.82 7.88 22.30
N ALA A 331 10.13 7.87 22.05
CA ALA A 331 11.01 6.80 22.51
C ALA A 331 10.95 6.63 24.04
N ALA A 332 10.96 7.73 24.79
CA ALA A 332 10.86 7.69 26.24
C ALA A 332 9.47 7.25 26.72
N GLU A 333 8.42 7.71 26.05
CA GLU A 333 7.04 7.34 26.38
C GLU A 333 6.77 5.85 26.12
N ILE A 334 7.26 5.29 25.02
CA ILE A 334 7.17 3.84 24.72
C ILE A 334 7.83 3.02 25.82
N LEU A 335 9.04 3.39 26.25
CA LEU A 335 9.76 2.67 27.31
C LEU A 335 9.02 2.71 28.65
N GLU A 336 8.38 3.83 29.00
CA GLU A 336 7.54 3.94 30.19
C GLU A 336 6.27 3.06 30.07
N LEU A 337 5.61 3.08 28.91
CA LEU A 337 4.40 2.29 28.69
C LEU A 337 4.68 0.78 28.71
N VAL A 338 5.79 0.33 28.14
CA VAL A 338 6.24 -1.09 28.25
C VAL A 338 6.48 -1.46 29.71
N ARG A 339 7.14 -0.61 30.50
CA ARG A 339 7.33 -0.84 31.95
C ARG A 339 6.01 -0.95 32.73
N ARG A 340 4.95 -0.29 32.25
CA ARG A 340 3.58 -0.41 32.77
C ARG A 340 2.80 -1.59 32.17
N GLY A 341 3.45 -2.38 31.33
CA GLY A 341 2.88 -3.59 30.73
C GLY A 341 2.14 -3.37 29.42
N ALA A 342 2.28 -2.23 28.73
CA ALA A 342 1.69 -2.06 27.39
C ALA A 342 2.33 -3.02 26.37
N GLN A 343 1.56 -3.49 25.40
CA GLN A 343 2.12 -4.30 24.30
C GLN A 343 2.77 -3.37 23.26
N VAL A 344 3.94 -3.74 22.75
CA VAL A 344 4.58 -3.05 21.61
C VAL A 344 4.78 -4.02 20.45
N ILE A 345 4.43 -3.58 19.25
CA ILE A 345 4.60 -4.32 18.00
C ILE A 345 5.38 -3.45 17.02
N GLY A 346 6.52 -3.95 16.54
CA GLY A 346 7.27 -3.34 15.45
C GLY A 346 7.05 -4.09 14.14
N ILE A 347 6.72 -3.38 13.06
CA ILE A 347 6.62 -3.96 11.72
C ILE A 347 7.76 -3.40 10.85
N CYS A 348 8.53 -4.28 10.21
CA CYS A 348 9.61 -3.92 9.28
C CYS A 348 10.60 -2.92 9.88
N GLY A 349 10.70 -1.67 9.40
CA GLY A 349 11.53 -0.64 10.02
C GLY A 349 11.25 -0.43 11.51
N GLY A 350 9.98 -0.52 11.93
CA GLY A 350 9.61 -0.49 13.34
C GLY A 350 10.15 -1.69 14.15
N TYR A 351 10.24 -2.88 13.54
CA TYR A 351 10.91 -4.03 14.17
C TYR A 351 12.41 -3.75 14.34
N GLN A 352 13.06 -3.20 13.31
CA GLN A 352 14.49 -2.87 13.36
C GLN A 352 14.78 -1.84 14.47
N MET A 353 13.94 -0.82 14.62
CA MET A 353 14.04 0.20 15.68
C MET A 353 13.96 -0.37 17.10
N LEU A 354 13.23 -1.47 17.31
CA LEU A 354 13.09 -2.10 18.62
C LEU A 354 14.38 -2.79 19.09
N GLY A 355 15.32 -3.08 18.19
CA GLY A 355 16.58 -3.74 18.49
C GLY A 355 17.53 -2.92 19.36
N ARG A 356 18.70 -3.50 19.65
CA ARG A 356 19.78 -2.87 20.42
C ARG A 356 20.57 -1.86 19.59
N VAL A 357 20.83 -2.19 18.33
CA VAL A 357 21.65 -1.37 17.42
C VAL A 357 21.22 -1.59 15.97
N LEU A 358 21.29 -0.50 15.21
CA LEU A 358 21.11 -0.43 13.78
C LEU A 358 22.46 -0.02 13.17
N ARG A 359 22.97 -0.80 12.22
CA ARG A 359 24.25 -0.56 11.54
C ARG A 359 24.01 -0.30 10.06
N ASP A 360 24.53 0.79 9.51
CA ASP A 360 24.46 1.11 8.07
C ASP A 360 25.86 1.33 7.47
N PRO A 361 26.74 0.31 7.48
CA PRO A 361 28.13 0.43 7.01
C PRO A 361 28.24 0.67 5.49
N TYR A 362 27.12 0.56 4.77
CA TYR A 362 27.04 0.76 3.33
C TYR A 362 26.26 2.03 2.95
N HIS A 363 25.82 2.83 3.93
CA HIS A 363 25.04 4.05 3.74
C HIS A 363 23.83 3.86 2.81
N THR A 364 23.12 2.75 3.01
CA THR A 364 21.97 2.33 2.19
C THR A 364 20.66 3.00 2.61
N GLU A 365 20.54 3.40 3.88
CA GLU A 365 19.40 4.18 4.39
C GLU A 365 19.69 5.69 4.34
N ALA A 366 20.97 6.08 4.30
CA ALA A 366 21.43 7.45 4.36
C ALA A 366 21.23 8.21 3.03
N ASN A 367 20.17 9.01 2.95
CA ASN A 367 20.21 10.28 2.22
C ASN A 367 20.37 11.41 3.27
N THR A 368 21.61 11.63 3.71
CA THR A 368 21.96 12.44 4.90
C THR A 368 22.03 13.95 4.68
N GLU A 369 21.28 14.54 3.75
CA GLU A 369 21.28 16.01 3.64
C GLU A 369 20.49 16.69 4.78
N GLY A 370 19.54 16.00 5.42
CA GLY A 370 18.80 16.51 6.58
C GLY A 370 19.58 16.50 7.91
N LEU A 371 20.62 15.67 8.03
CA LEU A 371 21.53 15.62 9.17
C LEU A 371 22.81 16.43 8.93
N ALA A 372 23.20 16.63 7.66
CA ALA A 372 24.35 17.45 7.28
C ALA A 372 24.22 18.93 7.68
N GLY A 373 23.01 19.41 7.93
CA GLY A 373 22.77 20.77 8.45
C GLY A 373 22.94 20.91 9.98
N ARG A 374 23.12 19.82 10.72
CA ARG A 374 23.16 19.84 12.20
C ARG A 374 24.39 19.16 12.83
N VAL A 375 25.25 18.57 12.01
CA VAL A 375 26.60 18.19 12.42
C VAL A 375 27.57 18.86 11.46
N ASN A 376 28.36 19.81 11.95
CA ASN A 376 29.47 20.37 11.19
C ASN A 376 30.40 19.21 10.75
N GLY A 377 30.26 18.73 9.51
CA GLY A 377 31.24 17.87 8.84
C GLY A 377 31.28 16.39 9.24
N GLY A 378 30.14 15.68 9.34
CA GLY A 378 30.15 14.21 9.49
C GLY A 378 28.91 13.55 8.90
N GLY A 379 29.10 12.47 8.12
CA GLY A 379 28.00 11.61 7.68
C GLY A 379 27.25 10.97 8.86
N ALA A 380 26.12 10.30 8.61
CA ALA A 380 25.45 9.53 9.67
C ALA A 380 26.43 8.53 10.27
N PRO A 381 26.39 8.31 11.60
CA PRO A 381 27.23 7.28 12.22
C PRO A 381 26.87 5.91 11.63
N ASP A 382 27.90 5.09 11.36
CA ASP A 382 27.73 3.72 10.86
C ASP A 382 26.88 2.87 11.79
N GLU A 383 26.73 3.27 13.06
CA GLU A 383 25.95 2.59 14.08
C GLU A 383 25.12 3.57 14.91
N VAL A 384 23.85 3.24 15.10
CA VAL A 384 22.91 3.98 15.93
C VAL A 384 22.29 3.02 16.94
N PRO A 385 22.29 3.34 18.25
CA PRO A 385 21.55 2.53 19.22
C PRO A 385 20.07 2.47 18.83
N GLY A 386 19.41 1.32 18.98
CA GLY A 386 17.96 1.21 18.84
C GLY A 386 17.22 1.62 20.11
N LEU A 387 15.96 1.22 20.25
CA LEU A 387 15.18 1.40 21.48
C LEU A 387 15.58 0.39 22.58
N GLY A 388 16.27 -0.70 22.22
CA GLY A 388 16.78 -1.69 23.16
C GLY A 388 15.71 -2.58 23.79
N LEU A 389 14.51 -2.64 23.20
CA LEU A 389 13.36 -3.41 23.69
C LEU A 389 13.38 -4.88 23.27
N LEU A 390 14.06 -5.19 22.16
CA LEU A 390 14.32 -6.55 21.70
C LEU A 390 15.83 -6.80 21.68
N PRO A 391 16.30 -7.99 22.11
CA PRO A 391 17.70 -8.33 21.99
C PRO A 391 17.95 -8.79 20.55
N THR A 392 17.98 -7.82 19.64
CA THR A 392 18.22 -8.01 18.21
C THR A 392 19.16 -6.92 17.69
N GLU A 393 19.89 -7.22 16.63
CA GLU A 393 20.76 -6.26 15.96
C GLU A 393 20.47 -6.26 14.47
N THR A 394 20.35 -5.08 13.87
CA THR A 394 20.05 -4.93 12.44
C THR A 394 21.25 -4.37 11.71
N THR A 395 21.64 -4.98 10.60
CA THR A 395 22.62 -4.40 9.66
C THR A 395 21.96 -4.18 8.31
N PHE A 396 22.02 -2.96 7.80
CA PHE A 396 21.55 -2.60 6.47
C PHE A 396 22.57 -3.02 5.41
N TYR A 397 22.10 -3.68 4.36
CA TYR A 397 22.92 -4.17 3.24
C TYR A 397 22.35 -3.64 1.93
N PRO A 398 23.19 -3.49 0.88
CA PRO A 398 22.69 -3.22 -0.45
C PRO A 398 21.75 -4.34 -0.92
N GLY A 399 20.65 -3.94 -1.54
CA GLY A 399 19.62 -4.87 -2.00
C GLY A 399 18.44 -4.97 -1.05
N LYS A 400 17.36 -5.52 -1.56
CA LYS A 400 16.05 -5.53 -0.91
C LYS A 400 15.47 -6.93 -0.96
N ARG A 401 14.96 -7.41 0.17
CA ARG A 401 14.13 -8.62 0.21
C ARG A 401 12.71 -8.23 -0.14
N THR A 402 12.13 -8.86 -1.16
CA THR A 402 10.75 -8.62 -1.60
C THR A 402 10.16 -9.96 -1.99
N VAL A 403 9.34 -10.55 -1.13
CA VAL A 403 8.83 -11.92 -1.33
C VAL A 403 7.52 -12.13 -0.56
N ARG A 404 6.60 -12.93 -1.12
CA ARG A 404 5.45 -13.44 -0.39
C ARG A 404 5.91 -14.60 0.50
N VAL A 405 5.33 -14.71 1.68
CA VAL A 405 5.67 -15.77 2.61
C VAL A 405 4.44 -16.51 3.10
N ARG A 406 4.65 -17.78 3.41
CA ARG A 406 3.74 -18.58 4.23
C ARG A 406 4.53 -19.22 5.34
N GLY A 407 3.90 -19.45 6.47
CA GLY A 407 4.57 -20.05 7.60
C GLY A 407 3.62 -20.42 8.70
N ARG A 408 4.19 -20.66 9.87
CA ARG A 408 3.44 -20.98 11.08
C ARG A 408 4.04 -20.28 12.28
N VAL A 409 3.20 -19.98 13.26
CA VAL A 409 3.66 -19.46 14.55
C VAL A 409 4.37 -20.58 15.31
N ILE A 410 5.59 -20.33 15.77
CA ILE A 410 6.39 -21.26 16.58
C ILE A 410 6.66 -20.76 18.00
N ALA A 411 6.46 -19.45 18.24
CA ALA A 411 6.60 -18.87 19.57
C ALA A 411 5.65 -19.52 20.58
N ARG A 412 6.15 -19.71 21.80
CA ARG A 412 5.41 -20.28 22.94
C ARG A 412 5.33 -19.32 24.14
N VAL A 413 5.53 -18.04 23.90
CA VAL A 413 5.61 -16.99 24.93
C VAL A 413 4.38 -16.08 24.81
N GLY A 414 3.83 -15.67 25.95
CA GLY A 414 2.69 -14.77 26.01
C GLY A 414 1.48 -15.29 25.22
N TRP A 415 0.75 -14.39 24.57
CA TRP A 415 -0.42 -14.72 23.77
C TRP A 415 -0.09 -15.45 22.46
N LEU A 416 1.16 -15.39 21.98
CA LEU A 416 1.60 -16.13 20.81
C LEU A 416 1.60 -17.65 21.06
N GLY A 417 1.72 -18.08 22.31
CA GLY A 417 1.63 -19.50 22.67
C GLY A 417 0.26 -20.13 22.36
N GLU A 418 -0.82 -19.34 22.37
CA GLU A 418 -2.17 -19.78 21.96
C GLU A 418 -2.26 -20.05 20.44
N LEU A 419 -1.28 -19.57 19.68
CA LEU A 419 -1.21 -19.69 18.23
C LEU A 419 -0.17 -20.70 17.77
N ALA A 420 0.53 -21.40 18.65
CA ALA A 420 1.58 -22.33 18.25
C ALA A 420 1.07 -23.36 17.22
N GLY A 421 1.64 -23.34 16.02
CA GLY A 421 1.23 -24.16 14.87
C GLY A 421 0.16 -23.55 13.96
N GLU A 422 -0.41 -22.40 14.29
CA GLU A 422 -1.35 -21.66 13.43
C GLU A 422 -0.61 -21.20 12.17
N GLU A 423 -1.21 -21.47 11.00
CA GLU A 423 -0.70 -21.04 9.71
C GLU A 423 -0.88 -19.52 9.54
N ILE A 424 0.13 -18.89 8.95
CA ILE A 424 0.15 -17.47 8.65
C ILE A 424 0.66 -17.23 7.23
N SER A 425 0.29 -16.08 6.68
CA SER A 425 0.74 -15.60 5.40
C SER A 425 0.98 -14.10 5.45
N GLY A 426 1.82 -13.60 4.55
CA GLY A 426 2.17 -12.20 4.48
C GLY A 426 3.21 -11.97 3.41
N TYR A 427 3.93 -10.86 3.51
CA TYR A 427 5.06 -10.58 2.64
C TYR A 427 6.15 -9.83 3.38
N GLU A 428 7.37 -10.02 2.92
CA GLU A 428 8.54 -9.27 3.37
C GLU A 428 8.91 -8.25 2.30
N ILE A 429 9.12 -7.00 2.70
CA ILE A 429 9.56 -5.92 1.82
C ILE A 429 10.50 -4.95 2.53
N HIS A 430 11.74 -5.37 2.75
CA HIS A 430 12.67 -4.67 3.62
C HIS A 430 14.10 -4.67 3.11
N MET A 431 14.87 -3.72 3.66
CA MET A 431 16.32 -3.66 3.52
C MET A 431 16.94 -3.92 4.88
N GLY A 432 18.11 -4.55 4.86
CA GLY A 432 18.80 -4.97 6.06
C GLY A 432 18.39 -6.36 6.57
N ARG A 433 19.16 -6.83 7.54
CA ARG A 433 19.01 -8.15 8.14
C ARG A 433 19.08 -7.99 9.65
N THR A 434 18.07 -8.51 10.34
CA THR A 434 18.03 -8.53 11.80
C THR A 434 18.45 -9.90 12.31
N THR A 435 19.39 -9.91 13.24
CA THR A 435 19.87 -11.11 13.93
C THR A 435 19.36 -11.11 15.36
N LEU A 436 18.98 -12.29 15.85
CA LEU A 436 18.60 -12.45 17.26
C LEU A 436 19.86 -12.59 18.10
N VAL A 437 19.96 -11.81 19.17
CA VAL A 437 21.04 -11.87 20.16
C VAL A 437 20.46 -12.12 21.55
N GLY A 438 21.28 -12.55 22.51
CA GLY A 438 20.91 -12.48 23.94
C GLY A 438 19.55 -13.07 24.36
N GLY A 439 19.10 -14.18 23.76
CA GLY A 439 17.93 -14.94 24.23
C GLY A 439 16.56 -14.58 23.63
N ALA A 440 16.49 -13.71 22.60
CA ALA A 440 15.26 -13.58 21.80
C ALA A 440 14.91 -14.91 21.11
N ALA A 441 13.62 -15.21 21.03
CA ALA A 441 13.10 -16.34 20.29
C ALA A 441 12.41 -15.87 19.00
N PRO A 442 12.56 -16.62 17.89
CA PRO A 442 11.80 -16.33 16.67
C PRO A 442 10.30 -16.55 16.89
N ILE A 443 9.48 -15.78 16.17
CA ILE A 443 8.02 -15.88 16.27
C ILE A 443 7.49 -16.90 15.27
N PHE A 444 8.02 -16.86 14.06
CA PHE A 444 7.51 -17.63 12.93
C PHE A 444 8.59 -18.52 12.34
N GLN A 445 8.16 -19.64 11.77
CA GLN A 445 8.90 -20.38 10.78
C GLN A 445 8.22 -20.16 9.44
N VAL A 446 8.93 -19.58 8.48
CA VAL A 446 8.38 -19.16 7.19
C VAL A 446 9.12 -19.81 6.03
N ARG A 447 8.48 -19.81 4.86
CA ARG A 447 9.04 -20.19 3.58
C ARG A 447 8.57 -19.20 2.51
N ASP A 448 9.40 -18.98 1.52
CA ASP A 448 9.06 -18.12 0.39
C ASP A 448 7.96 -18.81 -0.46
N ASP A 449 6.89 -18.08 -0.79
CA ASP A 449 5.82 -18.54 -1.70
C ASP A 449 6.17 -18.10 -3.14
N ILE A 450 7.26 -18.65 -3.66
CA ILE A 450 7.77 -18.33 -5.01
C ILE A 450 7.04 -19.21 -6.03
N GLY A 451 6.52 -18.59 -7.09
CA GLY A 451 6.03 -19.33 -8.25
C GLY A 451 7.18 -20.11 -8.89
N SER A 452 6.95 -21.39 -9.22
CA SER A 452 7.92 -22.33 -9.79
C SER A 452 8.93 -21.69 -10.78
N GLN A 453 10.07 -21.25 -10.25
CA GLN A 453 11.28 -20.84 -10.98
C GLN A 453 12.53 -21.18 -10.17
N ASP A 454 12.52 -22.34 -9.50
CA ASP A 454 13.75 -22.95 -8.94
C ASP A 454 14.80 -23.26 -10.04
N GLU A 455 14.45 -23.18 -11.33
CA GLU A 455 15.38 -23.44 -12.43
C GLU A 455 16.20 -22.21 -12.89
N ALA A 456 15.90 -20.99 -12.43
CA ALA A 456 16.63 -19.77 -12.84
C ALA A 456 17.73 -19.36 -11.85
N ARG A 457 17.63 -19.73 -10.57
CA ARG A 457 18.67 -19.45 -9.56
C ARG A 457 19.97 -20.25 -9.79
N GLY A 458 19.90 -21.35 -10.55
CA GLY A 458 21.06 -22.14 -10.94
C GLY A 458 21.98 -21.51 -11.99
N ARG A 459 21.68 -20.30 -12.50
CA ARG A 459 22.53 -19.62 -13.51
C ARG A 459 23.23 -18.35 -13.05
N ASP A 460 22.82 -17.77 -11.92
CA ASP A 460 23.49 -16.60 -11.33
C ASP A 460 24.55 -16.97 -10.28
N GLN A 461 24.53 -18.20 -9.75
CA GLN A 461 25.62 -18.70 -8.87
C GLN A 461 26.92 -18.93 -9.64
N ASP A 462 26.84 -19.39 -10.89
CA ASP A 462 28.03 -19.66 -11.72
C ASP A 462 28.78 -18.37 -12.15
N ALA A 463 28.14 -17.20 -12.07
CA ALA A 463 28.75 -15.91 -12.43
C ALA A 463 29.45 -15.19 -11.26
N MET A 464 29.16 -15.56 -10.00
CA MET A 464 29.70 -14.86 -8.82
C MET A 464 30.91 -15.54 -8.16
N GLU A 465 31.17 -16.82 -8.46
CA GLU A 465 32.33 -17.57 -7.92
C GLU A 465 33.69 -17.09 -8.45
N ALA A 466 33.73 -16.23 -9.48
CA ALA A 466 34.98 -15.71 -10.05
C ALA A 466 35.66 -14.58 -9.23
N SER A 467 35.09 -14.14 -8.09
CA SER A 467 35.54 -12.92 -7.38
C SER A 467 36.16 -13.10 -5.98
N GLY A 468 36.32 -14.34 -5.50
CA GLY A 468 37.25 -14.65 -4.38
C GLY A 468 37.09 -13.83 -3.10
N LYS A 469 35.85 -13.57 -2.64
CA LYS A 469 35.58 -13.01 -1.30
C LYS A 469 34.78 -14.01 -0.46
N PRO A 470 35.10 -14.19 0.84
CA PRO A 470 34.43 -15.19 1.66
C PRO A 470 32.99 -14.78 1.95
N VAL A 471 32.05 -15.67 1.66
CA VAL A 471 30.68 -15.58 2.16
C VAL A 471 30.72 -15.93 3.65
N GLY A 472 30.61 -14.92 4.51
CA GLY A 472 30.46 -15.10 5.95
C GLY A 472 29.14 -15.81 6.25
N GLY A 473 29.24 -17.04 6.76
CA GLY A 473 28.11 -17.87 7.15
C GLY A 473 27.27 -17.26 8.26
N GLY A 474 25.95 -17.52 8.21
CA GLY A 474 24.99 -17.05 9.21
C GLY A 474 23.53 -17.19 8.81
N ASP A 475 23.22 -17.38 7.51
CA ASP A 475 21.97 -18.02 7.15
C ASP A 475 22.13 -19.50 7.51
N ILE A 476 21.50 -19.96 8.59
CA ILE A 476 21.14 -21.38 8.64
C ILE A 476 20.03 -21.53 7.59
N ALA A 477 20.43 -21.56 6.32
CA ALA A 477 19.65 -22.15 5.27
C ALA A 477 19.51 -23.62 5.66
N SER A 478 18.41 -23.93 6.35
CA SER A 478 17.97 -25.31 6.43
C SER A 478 17.61 -25.76 5.02
N ASP A 479 17.93 -27.01 4.72
CA ASP A 479 17.99 -27.67 3.40
C ASP A 479 16.74 -27.58 2.49
N HIS A 480 15.71 -26.80 2.84
CA HIS A 480 14.40 -26.78 2.16
C HIS A 480 13.72 -25.39 2.05
N GLY A 481 14.47 -24.28 2.08
CA GLY A 481 13.88 -22.94 1.87
C GLY A 481 13.01 -22.43 3.03
N VAL A 482 13.28 -22.91 4.24
CA VAL A 482 12.59 -22.53 5.48
C VAL A 482 13.51 -21.65 6.33
N THR A 483 13.01 -20.49 6.75
CA THR A 483 13.71 -19.50 7.59
C THR A 483 12.93 -19.19 8.87
N PHE A 484 13.60 -18.61 9.86
CA PHE A 484 12.99 -18.14 11.10
C PHE A 484 12.83 -16.62 11.05
N GLU A 485 11.67 -16.13 11.45
CA GLU A 485 11.28 -14.72 11.28
C GLU A 485 10.70 -14.16 12.59
N GLY A 486 11.01 -12.88 12.82
CA GLY A 486 10.52 -12.09 13.93
C GLY A 486 11.26 -12.35 15.24
N ALA A 487 10.95 -11.54 16.24
CA ALA A 487 11.48 -11.68 17.59
C ALA A 487 10.44 -11.28 18.62
N VAL A 488 10.35 -12.04 19.71
CA VAL A 488 9.54 -11.68 20.88
C VAL A 488 10.43 -11.59 22.13
N SER A 489 10.13 -10.61 22.99
CA SER A 489 10.79 -10.47 24.29
C SER A 489 10.43 -11.63 25.23
N PRO A 490 11.28 -11.99 26.22
CA PRO A 490 11.01 -13.11 27.12
C PRO A 490 9.69 -12.99 27.92
N ASP A 491 9.22 -11.77 28.17
CA ASP A 491 7.94 -11.49 28.85
C ASP A 491 6.73 -11.45 27.89
N GLY A 492 6.95 -11.53 26.58
CA GLY A 492 5.91 -11.48 25.55
C GLY A 492 5.34 -10.08 25.27
N LEU A 493 5.81 -9.02 25.94
CA LEU A 493 5.26 -7.66 25.82
C LEU A 493 5.72 -6.92 24.56
N VAL A 494 6.86 -7.29 23.99
CA VAL A 494 7.41 -6.67 22.78
C VAL A 494 7.56 -7.75 21.72
N MET A 495 7.02 -7.48 20.54
CA MET A 495 7.29 -8.30 19.37
C MET A 495 7.67 -7.43 18.18
N GLY A 496 8.46 -7.99 17.28
CA GLY A 496 8.75 -7.38 15.99
C GLY A 496 8.84 -8.41 14.88
N THR A 497 8.45 -8.03 13.67
CA THR A 497 8.42 -8.89 12.49
C THR A 497 8.56 -8.07 11.21
N TYR A 498 9.15 -8.66 10.18
CA TYR A 498 9.18 -8.19 8.80
C TYR A 498 7.91 -8.52 8.02
N LEU A 499 7.00 -9.32 8.59
CA LEU A 499 5.77 -9.75 7.93
C LEU A 499 4.74 -8.63 7.89
N HIS A 500 4.70 -7.95 6.75
CA HIS A 500 3.58 -7.09 6.40
C HIS A 500 2.32 -7.94 6.14
N GLY A 501 1.15 -7.37 6.42
CA GLY A 501 -0.13 -8.06 6.35
C GLY A 501 -0.36 -9.11 7.44
N ILE A 502 0.46 -9.16 8.50
CA ILE A 502 0.29 -10.16 9.58
C ILE A 502 -1.11 -10.12 10.21
N PHE A 503 -1.72 -8.94 10.32
CA PHE A 503 -3.08 -8.76 10.83
C PHE A 503 -4.18 -9.12 9.83
N ASP A 504 -3.88 -9.40 8.57
CA ASP A 504 -4.85 -9.99 7.63
C ASP A 504 -5.14 -11.47 7.98
N ASN A 505 -4.26 -12.12 8.76
CA ASN A 505 -4.48 -13.48 9.26
C ASN A 505 -5.50 -13.45 10.42
N ASP A 506 -6.72 -13.94 10.17
CA ASP A 506 -7.84 -13.86 11.09
C ASP A 506 -7.55 -14.45 12.48
N GLY A 507 -6.90 -15.63 12.52
CA GLY A 507 -6.52 -16.30 13.76
C GLY A 507 -5.54 -15.47 14.59
N PHE A 508 -4.50 -14.95 13.94
CA PHE A 508 -3.49 -14.10 14.58
C PHE A 508 -4.09 -12.80 15.11
N ARG A 509 -4.84 -12.08 14.26
CA ARG A 509 -5.51 -10.83 14.61
C ARG A 509 -6.48 -11.01 15.77
N ARG A 510 -7.32 -12.05 15.74
CA ARG A 510 -8.29 -12.34 16.81
C ARG A 510 -7.60 -12.66 18.12
N ALA A 511 -6.54 -13.47 18.10
CA ALA A 511 -5.78 -13.79 19.32
C ALA A 511 -5.12 -12.55 19.92
N PHE A 512 -4.54 -11.68 19.09
CA PHE A 512 -3.98 -10.41 19.54
C PHE A 512 -5.03 -9.51 20.21
N VAL A 513 -6.18 -9.29 19.55
CA VAL A 513 -7.27 -8.47 20.12
C VAL A 513 -7.80 -9.11 21.42
N ASN A 514 -7.99 -10.42 21.46
CA ASN A 514 -8.45 -11.12 22.66
C ASN A 514 -7.45 -11.05 23.81
N HIS A 515 -6.15 -11.04 23.53
CA HIS A 515 -5.13 -10.81 24.54
C HIS A 515 -5.30 -9.43 25.19
N LEU A 516 -5.46 -8.37 24.38
CA LEU A 516 -5.68 -7.01 24.89
C LEU A 516 -6.99 -6.92 25.69
N ARG A 517 -8.06 -7.55 25.21
CA ARG A 517 -9.34 -7.61 25.93
C ARG A 517 -9.21 -8.26 27.30
N ARG A 518 -8.53 -9.42 27.39
CA ARG A 518 -8.33 -10.13 28.67
C ARG A 518 -7.52 -9.30 29.66
N LYS A 519 -6.51 -8.55 29.20
CA LYS A 519 -5.74 -7.63 30.08
C LYS A 519 -6.61 -6.56 30.73
N LYS A 520 -7.72 -6.18 30.10
CA LYS A 520 -8.71 -5.24 30.63
C LYS A 520 -9.85 -5.92 31.39
N GLY A 521 -9.78 -7.23 31.62
CA GLY A 521 -10.86 -8.00 32.24
C GLY A 521 -12.10 -8.20 31.36
N LEU A 522 -11.98 -8.02 30.04
CA LEU A 522 -13.08 -8.19 29.10
C LEU A 522 -13.12 -9.62 28.55
N SER A 523 -14.33 -10.13 28.30
CA SER A 523 -14.52 -11.43 27.66
C SER A 523 -13.92 -11.46 26.25
N PRO A 524 -13.28 -12.57 25.84
CA PRO A 524 -12.78 -12.73 24.49
C PRO A 524 -13.93 -12.70 23.48
N LEU A 525 -13.67 -12.17 22.29
CA LEU A 525 -14.55 -12.32 21.14
C LEU A 525 -14.39 -13.74 20.58
N PRO A 526 -15.47 -14.33 20.05
CA PRO A 526 -15.36 -15.62 19.37
C PRO A 526 -14.38 -15.51 18.20
N ARG A 527 -13.67 -16.59 17.89
CA ARG A 527 -13.09 -16.71 16.54
C ARG A 527 -14.27 -16.57 15.58
N MET A 528 -14.14 -15.72 14.57
CA MET A 528 -15.19 -15.64 13.56
C MET A 528 -15.16 -16.98 12.81
N ASP A 529 -16.04 -17.91 13.18
CA ASP A 529 -16.26 -19.17 12.47
C ASP A 529 -17.02 -18.93 11.13
N GLY A 530 -16.79 -17.76 10.52
CA GLY A 530 -17.47 -17.26 9.34
C GLY A 530 -16.52 -16.96 8.18
N MET A 531 -16.92 -16.03 7.31
CA MET A 531 -16.20 -15.64 6.11
C MET A 531 -14.82 -15.04 6.45
N SER A 532 -13.74 -15.60 5.90
CA SER A 532 -12.38 -15.09 6.13
C SER A 532 -12.19 -13.67 5.62
N SER A 533 -11.15 -12.95 6.09
CA SER A 533 -10.81 -11.61 5.57
C SER A 533 -10.72 -11.57 4.05
N ARG A 534 -10.18 -12.64 3.44
CA ARG A 534 -10.13 -12.80 1.99
C ARG A 534 -11.51 -12.91 1.36
N ALA A 535 -12.39 -13.74 1.91
CA ALA A 535 -13.73 -13.91 1.37
C ALA A 535 -14.60 -12.67 1.57
N LEU A 536 -14.39 -11.91 2.67
CA LEU A 536 -15.01 -10.59 2.86
C LEU A 536 -14.53 -9.58 1.80
N ARG A 537 -13.23 -9.61 1.45
CA ARG A 537 -12.68 -8.77 0.38
C ARG A 537 -13.31 -9.08 -0.98
N GLU A 538 -13.47 -10.36 -1.32
CA GLU A 538 -14.19 -10.78 -2.55
C GLU A 538 -15.64 -10.27 -2.57
N LEU A 539 -16.36 -10.43 -1.46
CA LEU A 539 -17.72 -9.91 -1.33
C LEU A 539 -17.77 -8.39 -1.50
N ASN A 540 -16.78 -7.67 -0.97
CA ASN A 540 -16.70 -6.22 -1.13
C ASN A 540 -16.41 -5.82 -2.58
N PHE A 541 -15.59 -6.57 -3.32
CA PHE A 541 -15.43 -6.37 -4.76
C PHE A 541 -16.74 -6.59 -5.50
N ASP A 542 -17.50 -7.64 -5.16
CA ASP A 542 -18.81 -7.90 -5.78
C ASP A 542 -19.82 -6.80 -5.49
N LYS A 543 -19.89 -6.32 -4.24
CA LYS A 543 -20.72 -5.18 -3.85
C LYS A 543 -20.34 -3.91 -4.62
N LEU A 544 -19.05 -3.60 -4.68
CA LEU A 544 -18.52 -2.44 -5.39
C LEU A 544 -18.86 -2.52 -6.89
N ALA A 545 -18.62 -3.68 -7.50
CA ALA A 545 -18.98 -3.96 -8.89
C ALA A 545 -20.47 -3.76 -9.13
N ALA A 546 -21.35 -4.27 -8.27
CA ALA A 546 -22.79 -4.11 -8.41
C ALA A 546 -23.24 -2.64 -8.34
N LEU A 547 -22.70 -1.86 -7.40
CA LEU A 547 -23.00 -0.43 -7.25
C LEU A 547 -22.55 0.38 -8.47
N VAL A 548 -21.32 0.15 -8.94
CA VAL A 548 -20.78 0.85 -10.11
C VAL A 548 -21.49 0.42 -11.40
N ARG A 549 -21.78 -0.89 -11.56
CA ARG A 549 -22.52 -1.43 -12.70
C ARG A 549 -23.90 -0.78 -12.84
N LYS A 550 -24.59 -0.53 -11.71
CA LYS A 550 -25.88 0.17 -11.70
C LYS A 550 -25.77 1.65 -12.10
N GLY A 551 -24.64 2.29 -11.78
CA GLY A 551 -24.39 3.71 -12.05
C GLY A 551 -23.83 4.01 -13.44
N LEU A 552 -23.41 3.01 -14.21
CA LEU A 552 -22.75 3.17 -15.50
C LEU A 552 -23.56 2.55 -16.65
N ASN A 553 -23.49 3.17 -17.83
CA ASN A 553 -23.98 2.60 -19.08
C ASN A 553 -23.01 1.51 -19.59
N MET A 554 -23.20 0.27 -19.11
CA MET A 554 -22.33 -0.85 -19.45
C MET A 554 -22.35 -1.21 -20.93
N ASP A 555 -23.50 -1.12 -21.60
CA ASP A 555 -23.60 -1.38 -23.05
C ASP A 555 -22.70 -0.45 -23.86
N MET A 556 -22.60 0.82 -23.45
CA MET A 556 -21.65 1.74 -24.05
C MET A 556 -20.21 1.33 -23.77
N LEU A 557 -19.89 0.91 -22.54
CA LEU A 557 -18.54 0.46 -22.19
C LEU A 557 -18.13 -0.79 -22.95
N TYR A 558 -19.03 -1.75 -23.13
CA TYR A 558 -18.79 -2.95 -23.94
C TYR A 558 -18.50 -2.57 -25.40
N ARG A 559 -19.30 -1.68 -25.99
CA ARG A 559 -19.03 -1.14 -27.35
C ARG A 559 -17.68 -0.45 -27.45
N LEU A 560 -17.31 0.40 -26.47
CA LEU A 560 -16.03 1.11 -26.45
C LEU A 560 -14.84 0.16 -26.35
N THR A 561 -14.99 -0.89 -25.54
CA THR A 561 -13.97 -1.92 -25.35
C THR A 561 -14.04 -3.01 -26.42
N GLY A 562 -15.01 -2.98 -27.33
CA GLY A 562 -15.18 -4.02 -28.36
C GLY A 562 -15.46 -5.40 -27.78
N VAL A 563 -15.97 -5.47 -26.55
CA VAL A 563 -16.45 -6.68 -25.89
C VAL A 563 -17.99 -6.66 -25.81
N ARG A 564 -18.60 -7.73 -25.33
CA ARG A 564 -19.97 -8.18 -25.67
C ARG A 564 -21.11 -7.42 -25.00
#